data_AF-A0A831LLX4-F1
#
_entry.id   AF-A0A831LLX4-F1
#
_cell.length_a   1.000
_cell.length_b   1.000
_cell.length_c   1.000
_cell.angle_alpha   90.00
_cell.angle_beta   90.00
_cell.angle_gamma   90.00
#
_symmetry.space_group_name_H-M   'P 1'
#
loop_
_entity.id
_entity.type
_entity.pdbx_description
1 polymer ?
#
loop_
_entity_poly.entity_id
_entity_poly.type
_entity_poly.pdbx_seq_one_letter_code
_entity_poly.pdbx_strand_id
1 'polypeptide(L)'
;MNMKNIKLVATDLDGTFLKNDRSISDENLKALRLLGEKNILRVVATGRNLRKVMEVIPNEVPFDYIVYSSGAGIYNWPQKKHIYHKNISSELSNSLIGFFRGRDFNFYAFDEAPENHRLWFHKGKQECEEFNRYFSFHNSFSEQLPTDRELKNGLCQFMLIIPENEEQFEKLKDEIEARSDEIRVIRSSSPVTEGYIWVEVFHREVSKGHGVDRLCRLLGIKQDETFGIGNDYNDLDLLHFTAHSFLTENAPSEIKNRFNLVPSNENDAFAHAVQPLLI
;
A
#
# COMPACT_ATOMS: atom_id res chain seq x y z
N MET A 1 15.95 -6.42 -21.43
CA MET A 1 15.46 -5.08 -21.81
C MET A 1 16.49 -4.04 -21.40
N ASN A 2 16.64 -2.97 -22.16
CA ASN A 2 17.69 -1.96 -22.00
C ASN A 2 17.23 -0.89 -20.98
N MET A 3 17.91 -0.76 -19.84
CA MET A 3 17.55 0.19 -18.76
C MET A 3 17.84 1.68 -19.09
N LYS A 4 18.22 2.01 -20.34
CA LYS A 4 18.67 3.37 -20.71
C LYS A 4 17.61 4.47 -20.72
N ASN A 5 16.31 4.13 -20.66
CA ASN A 5 15.21 5.09 -20.81
C ASN A 5 14.26 5.16 -19.60
N ILE A 6 14.71 4.73 -18.41
CA ILE A 6 13.88 4.84 -17.21
C ILE A 6 13.62 6.32 -16.88
N LYS A 7 12.36 6.66 -16.65
CA LYS A 7 11.89 7.99 -16.26
C LYS A 7 11.21 8.01 -14.90
N LEU A 8 10.84 6.86 -14.36
CA LEU A 8 10.16 6.74 -13.07
C LEU A 8 10.65 5.51 -12.31
N VAL A 9 11.05 5.73 -11.07
CA VAL A 9 11.33 4.69 -10.07
C VAL A 9 10.26 4.77 -8.99
N ALA A 10 9.52 3.68 -8.81
CA ALA A 10 8.55 3.50 -7.75
C ALA A 10 9.08 2.51 -6.71
N THR A 11 8.97 2.85 -5.43
CA THR A 11 9.41 1.99 -4.32
C THR A 11 8.34 1.92 -3.25
N ASP A 12 8.15 0.74 -2.68
CA ASP A 12 7.50 0.62 -1.37
C ASP A 12 8.35 1.26 -0.26
N LEU A 13 7.72 1.56 0.88
CA LEU A 13 8.37 2.06 2.07
C LEU A 13 8.80 0.94 3.03
N ASP A 14 7.85 0.25 3.65
CA ASP A 14 8.08 -0.58 4.83
C ASP A 14 8.60 -1.97 4.43
N GLY A 15 9.85 -2.26 4.79
CA GLY A 15 10.50 -3.50 4.34
C GLY A 15 11.11 -3.39 2.94
N THR A 16 11.12 -2.19 2.36
CA THR A 16 11.81 -1.90 1.09
C THR A 16 12.76 -0.69 1.19
N PHE A 17 12.23 0.53 1.28
CA PHE A 17 13.02 1.75 1.31
C PHE A 17 13.48 2.14 2.74
N LEU A 18 12.60 1.91 3.72
CA LEU A 18 12.86 2.17 5.13
C LEU A 18 13.50 0.95 5.79
N LYS A 19 14.41 1.21 6.72
CA LYS A 19 14.87 0.20 7.68
C LYS A 19 13.75 -0.19 8.64
N ASN A 20 13.94 -1.27 9.38
CA ASN A 20 12.97 -1.79 10.34
C ASN A 20 12.67 -0.80 11.48
N ASP A 21 13.64 0.05 11.83
CA ASP A 21 13.47 1.16 12.78
C ASP A 21 12.83 2.41 12.14
N ARG A 22 12.44 2.32 10.86
CA ARG A 22 11.87 3.38 10.01
C ARG A 22 12.85 4.49 9.65
N SER A 23 14.14 4.33 9.93
CA SER A 23 15.17 5.24 9.43
C SER A 23 15.38 5.08 7.92
N ILE A 24 15.92 6.13 7.31
CA ILE A 24 16.33 6.14 5.90
C ILE A 24 17.84 6.00 5.86
N SER A 25 18.35 5.03 5.12
CA SER A 25 19.79 4.87 4.91
C SER A 25 20.37 6.04 4.10
N ASP A 26 21.60 6.43 4.43
CA ASP A 26 22.37 7.43 3.68
C ASP A 26 22.56 7.02 2.21
N GLU A 27 22.75 5.72 1.93
CA GLU A 27 22.90 5.22 0.56
C GLU A 27 21.58 5.29 -0.22
N ASN A 28 20.44 4.96 0.42
CA ASN A 28 19.12 5.13 -0.20
C ASN A 28 18.83 6.62 -0.50
N LEU A 29 19.16 7.51 0.44
CA LEU A 29 18.98 8.95 0.26
C LEU A 29 19.89 9.52 -0.84
N LYS A 30 21.14 9.06 -0.91
CA LYS A 30 22.07 9.43 -1.98
C LYS A 30 21.58 8.94 -3.34
N ALA A 31 21.10 7.70 -3.42
CA ALA A 31 20.52 7.15 -4.66
C ALA A 31 19.31 7.96 -5.12
N LEU A 32 18.40 8.36 -4.23
CA LEU A 32 17.28 9.26 -4.57
C LEU A 32 17.73 10.60 -5.16
N ARG A 33 18.79 11.21 -4.61
CA ARG A 33 19.33 12.47 -5.13
C ARG A 33 19.88 12.29 -6.55
N LEU A 34 20.68 11.24 -6.76
CA LEU A 34 21.28 10.93 -8.06
C LEU A 34 20.23 10.61 -9.13
N LEU A 35 19.14 9.92 -8.77
CA LEU A 35 18.00 9.71 -9.68
C LEU A 35 17.39 11.06 -10.12
N GLY A 36 17.23 12.00 -9.18
CA GLY A 36 16.73 13.34 -9.47
C GLY A 36 17.66 14.12 -10.41
N GLU A 37 18.98 14.03 -10.23
CA GLU A 37 19.97 14.65 -11.14
C GLU A 37 19.88 14.11 -12.58
N LYS A 38 19.42 12.86 -12.73
CA LYS A 38 19.15 12.22 -14.03
C LYS A 38 17.74 12.47 -14.55
N ASN A 39 16.95 13.33 -13.91
CA ASN A 39 15.54 13.61 -14.22
C ASN A 39 14.64 12.36 -14.16
N ILE A 40 14.98 11.41 -13.30
CA ILE A 40 14.15 10.23 -13.02
C ILE A 40 13.24 10.57 -11.83
N LEU A 41 11.94 10.45 -12.02
CA LEU A 41 10.96 10.69 -10.98
C LEU A 41 11.03 9.61 -9.91
N ARG A 42 10.94 10.04 -8.65
CA ARG A 42 11.04 9.19 -7.47
C ARG A 42 9.69 9.12 -6.80
N VAL A 43 9.08 7.95 -6.84
CA VAL A 43 7.71 7.73 -6.43
C VAL A 43 7.67 6.75 -5.28
N VAL A 44 6.96 7.11 -4.22
CA VAL A 44 6.58 6.16 -3.17
C VAL A 44 5.29 5.47 -3.57
N ALA A 45 5.18 4.16 -3.38
CA ALA A 45 3.94 3.40 -3.49
C ALA A 45 3.74 2.56 -2.22
N THR A 46 2.87 3.01 -1.30
CA THR A 46 2.78 2.47 0.07
C THR A 46 1.34 2.17 0.50
N GLY A 47 1.16 1.20 1.39
CA GLY A 47 -0.11 0.95 2.09
C GLY A 47 -0.46 2.01 3.14
N ARG A 48 0.51 2.81 3.59
CA ARG A 48 0.28 3.89 4.57
C ARG A 48 -0.68 4.94 4.02
N ASN A 49 -1.58 5.45 4.87
CA ASN A 49 -2.31 6.67 4.56
C ASN A 49 -1.39 7.90 4.52
N LEU A 50 -1.85 8.97 3.88
CA LEU A 50 -1.04 10.17 3.64
C LEU A 50 -0.47 10.79 4.94
N ARG A 51 -1.27 10.83 6.02
CA ARG A 51 -0.82 11.34 7.32
C ARG A 51 0.32 10.51 7.89
N LYS A 52 0.24 9.18 7.79
CA LYS A 52 1.30 8.25 8.22
C LYS A 52 2.55 8.33 7.36
N VAL A 53 2.44 8.70 6.08
CA VAL A 53 3.61 9.01 5.25
C VAL A 53 4.30 10.28 5.75
N MET A 54 3.53 11.34 6.02
CA MET A 54 4.07 12.61 6.53
C MET A 54 4.74 12.48 7.92
N GLU A 55 4.31 11.52 8.74
CA GLU A 55 4.94 11.22 10.03
C GLU A 55 6.31 10.54 9.91
N VAL A 56 6.58 9.80 8.83
CA VAL A 56 7.79 8.97 8.68
C VAL A 56 8.77 9.44 7.61
N ILE A 57 8.30 10.19 6.61
CA ILE A 57 9.14 10.74 5.55
C ILE A 57 9.36 12.23 5.82
N PRO A 58 10.58 12.64 6.22
CA PRO A 58 10.92 14.05 6.35
C PRO A 58 10.70 14.83 5.04
N ASN A 59 10.34 16.11 5.15
CA ASN A 59 9.99 16.94 4.00
C ASN A 59 11.17 17.15 3.02
N GLU A 60 12.40 17.07 3.51
CA GLU A 60 13.65 17.19 2.76
C GLU A 60 14.00 15.95 1.94
N VAL A 61 13.34 14.81 2.19
CA VAL A 61 13.55 13.60 1.40
C VAL A 61 12.97 13.85 0.00
N PRO A 62 13.79 13.74 -1.05
CA PRO A 62 13.42 14.27 -2.35
C PRO A 62 12.62 13.24 -3.15
N PHE A 63 11.43 12.87 -2.67
CA PHE A 63 10.43 12.19 -3.49
C PHE A 63 9.63 13.22 -4.30
N ASP A 64 9.13 12.81 -5.46
CA ASP A 64 8.29 13.66 -6.33
C ASP A 64 6.80 13.42 -6.08
N TYR A 65 6.43 12.15 -5.92
CA TYR A 65 5.04 11.74 -5.74
C TYR A 65 4.91 10.65 -4.69
N ILE A 66 3.79 10.67 -3.97
CA ILE A 66 3.39 9.61 -3.06
C ILE A 66 2.08 9.02 -3.58
N VAL A 67 2.12 7.75 -3.93
CA VAL A 67 0.95 6.88 -4.13
C VAL A 67 0.68 6.21 -2.78
N TYR A 68 -0.34 6.69 -2.06
CA TYR A 68 -0.64 6.29 -0.69
C TYR A 68 -1.86 5.37 -0.62
N SER A 69 -2.05 4.70 0.52
CA SER A 69 -3.14 3.75 0.78
C SER A 69 -3.31 2.73 -0.34
N SER A 70 -2.20 2.07 -0.69
CA SER A 70 -2.14 1.05 -1.73
C SER A 70 -2.67 1.53 -3.07
N GLY A 71 -2.50 2.82 -3.40
CA GLY A 71 -2.98 3.39 -4.67
C GLY A 71 -4.34 4.07 -4.61
N ALA A 72 -4.95 4.16 -3.43
CA ALA A 72 -6.21 4.88 -3.25
C ALA A 72 -6.05 6.39 -3.42
N GLY A 73 -4.84 6.94 -3.35
CA GLY A 73 -4.60 8.32 -3.73
C GLY A 73 -3.18 8.65 -4.18
N ILE A 74 -3.06 9.82 -4.81
CA ILE A 74 -1.81 10.36 -5.37
C ILE A 74 -1.61 11.78 -4.82
N TYR A 75 -0.41 12.04 -4.33
CA TYR A 75 -0.01 13.31 -3.75
C TYR A 75 1.29 13.81 -4.39
N ASN A 76 1.32 15.06 -4.83
CA ASN A 76 2.54 15.74 -5.27
C ASN A 76 3.32 16.17 -4.03
N TRP A 77 4.48 15.56 -3.80
CA TRP A 77 5.24 15.75 -2.58
C TRP A 77 5.91 17.13 -2.47
N PRO A 78 6.58 17.67 -3.52
CA PRO A 78 7.14 19.01 -3.48
C PRO A 78 6.11 20.12 -3.38
N GLN A 79 5.02 20.03 -4.15
CA GLN A 79 3.96 21.06 -4.19
C GLN A 79 2.98 20.95 -3.03
N LYS A 80 3.10 19.90 -2.20
CA LYS A 80 2.20 19.59 -1.10
C LYS A 80 0.73 19.57 -1.53
N LYS A 81 0.45 18.96 -2.69
CA LYS A 81 -0.85 19.01 -3.34
C LYS A 81 -1.42 17.62 -3.57
N HIS A 82 -2.64 17.39 -3.09
CA HIS A 82 -3.42 16.21 -3.44
C HIS A 82 -3.84 16.25 -4.92
N ILE A 83 -3.62 15.15 -5.64
CA ILE A 83 -3.88 15.07 -7.09
C ILE A 83 -5.11 14.23 -7.38
N TYR A 84 -5.25 13.07 -6.74
CA TYR A 84 -6.26 12.08 -7.06
C TYR A 84 -6.56 11.20 -5.85
N HIS A 85 -7.80 10.76 -5.72
CA HIS A 85 -8.17 9.63 -4.86
C HIS A 85 -9.26 8.76 -5.49
N LYS A 86 -9.45 7.57 -4.94
CA LYS A 86 -10.55 6.66 -5.22
C LYS A 86 -11.04 6.01 -3.93
N ASN A 87 -12.34 6.11 -3.71
CA ASN A 87 -13.03 5.51 -2.57
C ASN A 87 -14.09 4.51 -3.08
N ILE A 88 -14.52 3.63 -2.18
CA ILE A 88 -15.72 2.80 -2.32
C ILE A 88 -16.93 3.71 -2.07
N SER A 89 -17.99 3.61 -2.89
CA SER A 89 -19.20 4.42 -2.69
C SER A 89 -19.86 4.16 -1.33
N SER A 90 -20.70 5.07 -0.85
CA SER A 90 -21.40 4.91 0.42
C SER A 90 -22.35 3.71 0.38
N GLU A 91 -23.05 3.46 -0.73
CA GLU A 91 -23.96 2.33 -0.88
C GLU A 91 -23.22 1.00 -0.75
N LEU A 92 -22.09 0.86 -1.44
CA LEU A 92 -21.29 -0.35 -1.42
C LEU A 92 -20.56 -0.53 -0.09
N SER A 93 -20.11 0.58 0.51
CA SER A 93 -19.54 0.60 1.87
C SER A 93 -20.52 0.07 2.91
N ASN A 94 -21.77 0.56 2.92
CA ASN A 94 -22.80 0.08 3.83
C ASN A 94 -23.17 -1.40 3.57
N SER A 95 -23.20 -1.82 2.30
CA SER A 95 -23.42 -3.22 1.93
C SER A 95 -22.32 -4.15 2.48
N LEU A 96 -21.05 -3.75 2.35
CA LEU A 96 -19.90 -4.48 2.89
C LEU A 96 -19.91 -4.49 4.42
N ILE A 97 -20.24 -3.37 5.07
CA ILE A 97 -20.43 -3.30 6.54
C ILE A 97 -21.47 -4.32 6.99
N GLY A 98 -22.62 -4.38 6.32
CA GLY A 98 -23.68 -5.35 6.60
C GLY A 98 -23.20 -6.80 6.45
N PHE A 99 -22.45 -7.08 5.38
CA PHE A 99 -21.84 -8.40 5.18
C PHE A 99 -20.86 -8.78 6.29
N PHE A 100 -19.91 -7.91 6.62
CA PHE A 100 -18.89 -8.21 7.63
C PHE A 100 -19.50 -8.37 9.03
N ARG A 101 -20.48 -7.54 9.39
CA ARG A 101 -21.25 -7.69 10.63
C ARG A 101 -22.05 -8.99 10.67
N GLY A 102 -22.73 -9.33 9.57
CA GLY A 102 -23.51 -10.57 9.46
C GLY A 102 -22.65 -11.84 9.56
N ARG A 103 -21.35 -11.73 9.22
CA ARG A 103 -20.33 -12.77 9.35
C ARG A 103 -19.56 -12.72 10.67
N ASP A 104 -19.84 -11.76 11.54
CA ASP A 104 -19.16 -11.57 12.84
C ASP A 104 -17.64 -11.31 12.74
N PHE A 105 -17.20 -10.61 11.68
CA PHE A 105 -15.78 -10.25 11.50
C PHE A 105 -15.38 -9.06 12.37
N ASN A 106 -14.14 -9.08 12.85
CA ASN A 106 -13.45 -7.87 13.32
C ASN A 106 -12.91 -7.10 12.11
N PHE A 107 -13.20 -5.80 12.02
CA PHE A 107 -12.69 -5.00 10.91
C PHE A 107 -12.51 -3.53 11.26
N TYR A 108 -11.63 -2.87 10.52
CA TYR A 108 -11.52 -1.42 10.44
C TYR A 108 -12.14 -0.91 9.15
N ALA A 109 -12.78 0.24 9.22
CA ALA A 109 -13.35 0.97 8.10
C ALA A 109 -12.69 2.35 8.07
N PHE A 110 -11.93 2.64 7.03
CA PHE A 110 -11.18 3.89 6.92
C PHE A 110 -12.01 4.91 6.14
N ASP A 111 -12.09 6.14 6.66
CA ASP A 111 -12.80 7.26 6.03
C ASP A 111 -12.29 7.52 4.60
N GLU A 112 -12.95 8.41 3.85
CA GLU A 112 -12.56 8.73 2.49
C GLU A 112 -11.13 9.31 2.42
N ALA A 113 -10.34 8.86 1.45
CA ALA A 113 -9.05 9.47 1.16
C ALA A 113 -9.26 10.93 0.70
N PRO A 114 -8.43 11.91 1.13
CA PRO A 114 -7.19 11.76 1.90
C PRO A 114 -7.37 11.77 3.44
N GLU A 115 -8.60 11.82 3.94
CA GLU A 115 -8.92 11.91 5.37
C GLU A 115 -8.97 10.56 6.08
N ASN A 116 -8.65 9.48 5.35
CA ASN A 116 -8.60 8.08 5.77
C ASN A 116 -7.57 7.74 6.86
N HIS A 117 -6.97 8.75 7.51
CA HIS A 117 -6.32 8.59 8.80
C HIS A 117 -7.35 8.50 9.94
N ARG A 118 -8.59 8.95 9.70
CA ARG A 118 -9.76 8.70 10.54
C ARG A 118 -10.33 7.35 10.17
N LEU A 119 -10.69 6.58 11.17
CA LEU A 119 -11.20 5.24 10.96
C LEU A 119 -12.19 4.84 12.04
N TRP A 120 -13.08 3.93 11.68
CA TRP A 120 -13.94 3.23 12.59
C TRP A 120 -13.48 1.80 12.78
N PHE A 121 -13.89 1.20 13.89
CA PHE A 121 -13.71 -0.22 14.13
C PHE A 121 -15.04 -0.91 14.45
N HIS A 122 -15.12 -2.19 14.11
CA HIS A 122 -16.14 -3.11 14.56
C HIS A 122 -15.47 -4.34 15.17
N LYS A 123 -15.89 -4.70 16.38
CA LYS A 123 -15.48 -5.93 17.06
C LYS A 123 -16.61 -6.94 16.97
N GLY A 124 -16.31 -8.08 16.34
CA GLY A 124 -17.17 -9.26 16.37
C GLY A 124 -17.08 -9.97 17.72
N LYS A 125 -17.76 -11.11 17.85
CA LYS A 125 -17.73 -11.91 19.09
C LYS A 125 -16.48 -12.76 19.21
N GLN A 126 -15.87 -13.14 18.08
CA GLN A 126 -14.62 -13.89 18.07
C GLN A 126 -13.46 -12.96 18.36
N GLU A 127 -12.65 -13.29 19.37
CA GLU A 127 -11.43 -12.55 19.63
C GLU A 127 -10.39 -12.81 18.53
N CYS A 128 -9.71 -11.75 18.11
CA CYS A 128 -8.53 -11.82 17.25
C CYS A 128 -7.42 -11.08 17.98
N GLU A 129 -6.37 -11.81 18.36
CA GLU A 129 -5.27 -11.24 19.13
C GLU A 129 -4.60 -10.10 18.36
N GLU A 130 -4.35 -10.30 17.07
CA GLU A 130 -3.69 -9.30 16.25
C GLU A 130 -4.54 -8.05 16.01
N PHE A 131 -5.86 -8.22 15.85
CA PHE A 131 -6.78 -7.09 15.85
C PHE A 131 -6.70 -6.30 17.15
N ASN A 132 -6.66 -6.97 18.30
CA ASN A 132 -6.54 -6.31 19.60
C ASN A 132 -5.19 -5.61 19.80
N ARG A 133 -4.09 -6.19 19.29
CA ARG A 133 -2.77 -5.54 19.30
C ARG A 133 -2.79 -4.28 18.44
N TYR A 134 -3.22 -4.39 17.18
CA TYR A 134 -3.33 -3.24 16.28
C TYR A 134 -4.25 -2.16 16.86
N PHE A 135 -5.40 -2.56 17.42
CA PHE A 135 -6.32 -1.68 18.14
C PHE A 135 -5.61 -0.91 19.25
N SER A 136 -4.80 -1.57 20.08
CA SER A 136 -4.12 -0.93 21.21
C SER A 136 -3.11 0.15 20.77
N PHE A 137 -2.47 -0.03 19.61
CA PHE A 137 -1.56 0.98 19.05
C PHE A 137 -2.29 2.17 18.39
N HIS A 138 -3.50 1.93 17.87
CA HIS A 138 -4.22 2.90 17.04
C HIS A 138 -5.50 3.47 17.68
N ASN A 139 -5.86 3.07 18.89
CA ASN A 139 -7.14 3.42 19.54
C ASN A 139 -7.37 4.94 19.64
N SER A 140 -6.31 5.74 19.76
CA SER A 140 -6.42 7.21 19.84
C SER A 140 -6.96 7.86 18.58
N PHE A 141 -7.02 7.14 17.46
CA PHE A 141 -7.50 7.64 16.16
C PHE A 141 -8.73 6.89 15.63
N SER A 142 -9.26 5.93 16.40
CA SER A 142 -10.35 5.06 15.97
C SER A 142 -11.63 5.30 16.76
N GLU A 143 -12.77 5.35 16.07
CA GLU A 143 -14.09 5.46 16.69
C GLU A 143 -14.90 4.16 16.53
N GLN A 144 -15.85 3.89 17.44
CA GLN A 144 -16.76 2.76 17.27
C GLN A 144 -17.63 3.02 16.02
N LEU A 145 -17.73 2.04 15.11
CA LEU A 145 -18.58 2.17 13.91
C LEU A 145 -20.06 2.35 14.32
N PRO A 146 -20.78 3.38 13.81
CA PRO A 146 -22.19 3.60 14.14
C PRO A 146 -23.07 2.38 13.86
N THR A 147 -23.98 2.07 14.79
CA THR A 147 -24.87 0.90 14.70
C THR A 147 -26.32 1.27 14.41
N ASP A 148 -26.68 2.53 14.65
CA ASP A 148 -28.01 3.11 14.54
C ASP A 148 -28.27 3.82 13.21
N ARG A 149 -27.24 3.95 12.37
CA ARG A 149 -27.30 4.65 11.09
C ARG A 149 -26.29 4.11 10.09
N GLU A 150 -26.60 4.30 8.82
CA GLU A 150 -25.66 4.11 7.71
C GLU A 150 -24.66 5.27 7.61
N LEU A 151 -23.50 4.98 7.01
CA LEU A 151 -22.53 6.01 6.65
C LEU A 151 -23.03 6.78 5.43
N LYS A 152 -22.95 8.12 5.51
CA LYS A 152 -23.37 9.01 4.41
C LYS A 152 -22.34 9.07 3.29
N ASN A 153 -21.06 8.99 3.66
CA ASN A 153 -19.93 9.08 2.75
C ASN A 153 -19.41 7.68 2.40
N GLY A 154 -18.58 7.60 1.36
CA GLY A 154 -17.84 6.40 1.01
C GLY A 154 -16.78 6.04 2.04
N LEU A 155 -16.01 5.01 1.74
CA LEU A 155 -14.84 4.60 2.53
C LEU A 155 -13.65 4.39 1.61
N CYS A 156 -12.45 4.74 2.06
CA CYS A 156 -11.24 4.41 1.32
C CYS A 156 -10.99 2.91 1.30
N GLN A 157 -11.21 2.24 2.45
CA GLN A 157 -10.73 0.89 2.68
C GLN A 157 -11.50 0.20 3.81
N PHE A 158 -11.59 -1.14 3.74
CA PHE A 158 -11.72 -1.98 4.92
C PHE A 158 -10.46 -2.80 5.17
N MET A 159 -10.16 -3.08 6.43
CA MET A 159 -9.08 -4.00 6.82
C MET A 159 -9.62 -5.03 7.79
N LEU A 160 -9.62 -6.29 7.37
CA LEU A 160 -9.90 -7.44 8.22
C LEU A 160 -8.58 -8.15 8.52
N ILE A 161 -8.52 -8.81 9.68
CA ILE A 161 -7.35 -9.59 10.08
C ILE A 161 -7.83 -11.01 10.35
N ILE A 162 -7.23 -11.97 9.66
CA ILE A 162 -7.53 -13.39 9.80
C ILE A 162 -6.26 -14.18 10.12
N PRO A 163 -6.33 -15.32 10.81
CA PRO A 163 -5.22 -16.24 10.93
C PRO A 163 -4.68 -16.66 9.55
N GLU A 164 -3.39 -16.91 9.47
CA GLU A 164 -2.75 -17.30 8.21
C GLU A 164 -3.26 -18.67 7.73
N ASN A 165 -4.09 -18.63 6.69
CA ASN A 165 -4.63 -19.79 6.00
C ASN A 165 -4.99 -19.38 4.57
N GLU A 166 -4.24 -19.90 3.60
CA GLU A 166 -4.39 -19.51 2.19
C GLU A 166 -5.77 -19.87 1.62
N GLU A 167 -6.28 -21.06 1.94
CA GLU A 167 -7.59 -21.52 1.46
C GLU A 167 -8.72 -20.63 1.99
N GLN A 168 -8.65 -20.26 3.27
CA GLN A 168 -9.59 -19.35 3.90
C GLN A 168 -9.50 -17.95 3.31
N PHE A 169 -8.28 -17.46 3.04
CA PHE A 169 -8.05 -16.18 2.41
C PHE A 169 -8.69 -16.13 1.01
N GLU A 170 -8.37 -17.09 0.13
CA GLU A 170 -8.88 -17.13 -1.24
C GLU A 170 -10.41 -17.25 -1.26
N LYS A 171 -10.98 -18.09 -0.39
CA LYS A 171 -12.44 -18.19 -0.25
C LYS A 171 -13.08 -16.88 0.19
N LEU A 172 -12.51 -16.21 1.20
CA LEU A 172 -13.03 -14.94 1.69
C LEU A 172 -12.89 -13.84 0.64
N LYS A 173 -11.77 -13.81 -0.08
CA LYS A 173 -11.53 -12.91 -1.20
C LYS A 173 -12.62 -13.07 -2.27
N ASP A 174 -12.87 -14.29 -2.73
CA ASP A 174 -13.90 -14.57 -3.74
C ASP A 174 -15.30 -14.14 -3.27
N GLU A 175 -15.63 -14.40 -2.01
CA GLU A 175 -16.92 -13.98 -1.43
C GLU A 175 -17.08 -12.45 -1.34
N ILE A 176 -16.00 -11.72 -1.07
CA ILE A 176 -15.98 -10.25 -1.01
C ILE A 176 -16.08 -9.66 -2.43
N GLU A 177 -15.26 -10.13 -3.36
CA GLU A 177 -15.23 -9.62 -4.74
C GLU A 177 -16.52 -9.97 -5.50
N ALA A 178 -17.19 -11.08 -5.17
CA ALA A 178 -18.50 -11.42 -5.72
C ALA A 178 -19.62 -10.43 -5.32
N ARG A 179 -19.39 -9.54 -4.33
CA ARG A 179 -20.38 -8.54 -3.93
C ARG A 179 -20.57 -7.43 -4.96
N SER A 180 -19.53 -7.09 -5.70
CA SER A 180 -19.57 -6.08 -6.76
C SER A 180 -18.30 -6.13 -7.60
N ASP A 181 -18.46 -5.95 -8.91
CA ASP A 181 -17.36 -5.76 -9.85
C ASP A 181 -16.53 -4.49 -9.59
N GLU A 182 -16.94 -3.64 -8.65
CA GLU A 182 -16.19 -2.46 -8.20
C GLU A 182 -15.30 -2.74 -6.99
N ILE A 183 -15.32 -3.96 -6.43
CA ILE A 183 -14.49 -4.34 -5.28
C ILE A 183 -13.30 -5.18 -5.71
N ARG A 184 -12.21 -5.02 -4.97
CA ARG A 184 -11.11 -5.97 -4.94
C ARG A 184 -10.63 -6.20 -3.52
N VAL A 185 -9.93 -7.31 -3.34
CA VAL A 185 -9.18 -7.62 -2.12
C VAL A 185 -7.69 -7.64 -2.43
N ILE A 186 -6.92 -7.00 -1.56
CA ILE A 186 -5.45 -7.00 -1.57
C ILE A 186 -4.98 -7.69 -0.29
N ARG A 187 -4.06 -8.63 -0.44
CA ARG A 187 -3.37 -9.27 0.69
C ARG A 187 -2.20 -8.40 1.11
N SER A 188 -2.00 -8.26 2.41
CA SER A 188 -0.74 -7.84 3.00
C SER A 188 -0.36 -8.74 4.18
N SER A 189 0.93 -8.78 4.46
CA SER A 189 1.47 -9.42 5.64
C SER A 189 1.25 -8.52 6.85
N SER A 190 0.98 -9.10 8.02
CA SER A 190 0.92 -8.27 9.22
C SER A 190 2.31 -7.68 9.55
N PRO A 191 2.41 -6.37 9.78
CA PRO A 191 3.66 -5.73 10.20
C PRO A 191 3.94 -5.89 11.70
N VAL A 192 3.04 -6.51 12.47
CA VAL A 192 3.15 -6.62 13.94
C VAL A 192 3.56 -8.03 14.35
N THR A 193 2.84 -9.06 13.90
CA THR A 193 3.18 -10.47 14.16
C THR A 193 2.95 -11.36 12.96
N GLU A 194 3.83 -12.35 12.79
CA GLU A 194 3.66 -13.43 11.81
C GLU A 194 2.42 -14.28 12.13
N GLY A 195 1.93 -15.05 11.14
CA GLY A 195 0.79 -15.94 11.30
C GLY A 195 -0.58 -15.29 11.13
N TYR A 196 -0.63 -14.07 10.59
CA TYR A 196 -1.87 -13.36 10.26
C TYR A 196 -1.83 -12.77 8.85
N ILE A 197 -2.97 -12.83 8.17
CA ILE A 197 -3.20 -12.19 6.88
C ILE A 197 -4.05 -10.94 7.11
N TRP A 198 -3.61 -9.83 6.54
CA TRP A 198 -4.41 -8.62 6.43
C TRP A 198 -5.16 -8.66 5.10
N VAL A 199 -6.48 -8.64 5.20
CA VAL A 199 -7.42 -8.66 4.08
C VAL A 199 -7.88 -7.23 3.87
N GLU A 200 -7.27 -6.55 2.90
CA GLU A 200 -7.54 -5.15 2.61
C GLU A 200 -8.54 -5.05 1.46
N VAL A 201 -9.70 -4.46 1.72
CA VAL A 201 -10.78 -4.32 0.72
C VAL A 201 -10.80 -2.89 0.22
N PHE A 202 -10.69 -2.72 -1.10
CA PHE A 202 -10.67 -1.43 -1.76
C PHE A 202 -11.61 -1.42 -2.97
N HIS A 203 -11.78 -0.24 -3.56
CA HIS A 203 -12.32 -0.14 -4.92
C HIS A 203 -11.38 -0.84 -5.93
N ARG A 204 -11.90 -1.49 -6.98
CA ARG A 204 -11.14 -2.34 -7.92
C ARG A 204 -10.02 -1.61 -8.68
N GLU A 205 -10.19 -0.32 -8.93
CA GLU A 205 -9.14 0.54 -9.50
C GLU A 205 -7.97 0.83 -8.55
N VAL A 206 -8.03 0.45 -7.28
CA VAL A 206 -6.97 0.71 -6.30
C VAL A 206 -5.95 -0.43 -6.33
N SER A 207 -4.69 -0.13 -6.54
CA SER A 207 -3.52 -0.92 -6.13
C SER A 207 -2.29 -0.05 -6.31
N LYS A 208 -1.15 -0.45 -5.71
CA LYS A 208 0.11 0.27 -5.93
C LYS A 208 0.42 0.38 -7.43
N GLY A 209 0.23 -0.71 -8.18
CA GLY A 209 0.36 -0.73 -9.64
C GLY A 209 -0.59 0.23 -10.36
N HIS A 210 -1.91 0.17 -10.10
CA HIS A 210 -2.87 1.10 -10.72
C HIS A 210 -2.62 2.57 -10.35
N GLY A 211 -2.20 2.84 -9.11
CA GLY A 211 -1.85 4.19 -8.67
C GLY A 211 -0.64 4.75 -9.42
N VAL A 212 0.40 3.93 -9.61
CA VAL A 212 1.59 4.31 -10.40
C VAL A 212 1.26 4.40 -11.89
N ASP A 213 0.45 3.50 -12.46
CA ASP A 213 -0.05 3.59 -13.84
C ASP A 213 -0.82 4.90 -14.08
N ARG A 214 -1.73 5.25 -13.17
CA ARG A 214 -2.47 6.52 -13.24
C ARG A 214 -1.53 7.71 -13.21
N LEU A 215 -0.53 7.71 -12.34
CA LEU A 215 0.50 8.75 -12.31
C LEU A 215 1.28 8.82 -13.63
N CYS A 216 1.68 7.66 -14.18
CA CYS A 216 2.38 7.59 -15.46
C CYS A 216 1.55 8.22 -16.59
N ARG A 217 0.24 7.91 -16.67
CA ARG A 217 -0.68 8.49 -17.65
C ARG A 217 -0.81 10.01 -17.51
N LEU A 218 -0.89 10.52 -16.28
CA LEU A 218 -0.94 11.97 -16.01
C LEU A 218 0.33 12.69 -16.48
N LEU A 219 1.48 12.01 -16.41
CA LEU A 219 2.79 12.57 -16.74
C LEU A 219 3.28 12.22 -18.15
N GLY A 220 2.53 11.43 -18.91
CA GLY A 220 2.93 10.96 -20.24
C GLY A 220 4.13 10.00 -20.23
N ILE A 221 4.31 9.24 -19.14
CA ILE A 221 5.36 8.23 -18.99
C ILE A 221 4.80 6.87 -19.41
N LYS A 222 5.55 6.13 -20.22
CA LYS A 222 5.16 4.79 -20.67
C LYS A 222 5.59 3.73 -19.68
N GLN A 223 4.90 2.59 -19.68
CA GLN A 223 5.20 1.45 -18.82
C GLN A 223 6.65 0.95 -19.00
N ASP A 224 7.19 0.94 -20.23
CA ASP A 224 8.57 0.54 -20.53
C ASP A 224 9.65 1.50 -20.00
N GLU A 225 9.24 2.65 -19.45
CA GLU A 225 10.10 3.66 -18.84
C GLU A 225 10.05 3.60 -17.30
N THR A 226 9.50 2.52 -16.72
CA THR A 226 9.27 2.40 -15.27
C THR A 226 10.12 1.32 -14.60
N PHE A 227 10.45 1.58 -13.34
CA PHE A 227 11.21 0.71 -12.46
C PHE A 227 10.50 0.58 -11.11
N GLY A 228 10.37 -0.63 -10.57
CA GLY A 228 9.60 -0.92 -9.36
C GLY A 228 10.39 -1.75 -8.35
N ILE A 229 10.23 -1.44 -7.06
CA ILE A 229 10.81 -2.19 -5.95
C ILE A 229 9.75 -2.37 -4.86
N GLY A 230 9.62 -3.58 -4.32
CA GLY A 230 8.70 -3.91 -3.24
C GLY A 230 9.15 -5.14 -2.45
N ASN A 231 8.34 -5.56 -1.48
CA ASN A 231 8.67 -6.69 -0.60
C ASN A 231 7.47 -7.54 -0.17
N ASP A 232 6.23 -7.12 -0.41
CA ASP A 232 5.05 -7.81 0.13
C ASP A 232 3.99 -8.12 -0.94
N TYR A 233 2.95 -8.86 -0.57
CA TYR A 233 1.86 -9.23 -1.47
C TYR A 233 1.15 -8.02 -2.10
N ASN A 234 1.04 -6.90 -1.38
CA ASN A 234 0.43 -5.68 -1.90
C ASN A 234 1.30 -4.94 -2.95
N ASP A 235 2.56 -5.36 -3.13
CA ASP A 235 3.47 -4.87 -4.17
C ASP A 235 3.36 -5.62 -5.48
N LEU A 236 2.72 -6.78 -5.53
CA LEU A 236 2.68 -7.63 -6.73
C LEU A 236 2.12 -6.87 -7.94
N ASP A 237 1.08 -6.06 -7.76
CA ASP A 237 0.52 -5.22 -8.83
C ASP A 237 1.52 -4.16 -9.31
N LEU A 238 2.31 -3.57 -8.40
CA LEU A 238 3.36 -2.62 -8.75
C LEU A 238 4.44 -3.31 -9.58
N LEU A 239 4.93 -4.44 -9.10
CA LEU A 239 6.02 -5.19 -9.72
C LEU A 239 5.62 -5.83 -11.06
N HIS A 240 4.36 -6.21 -11.24
CA HIS A 240 3.86 -6.63 -12.56
C HIS A 240 3.65 -5.46 -13.52
N PHE A 241 3.31 -4.28 -13.00
CA PHE A 241 3.16 -3.09 -13.83
C PHE A 241 4.52 -2.56 -14.32
N THR A 242 5.54 -2.51 -13.46
CA THR A 242 6.81 -1.89 -13.86
C THR A 242 7.62 -2.74 -14.83
N ALA A 243 8.33 -2.10 -15.76
CA ALA A 243 9.12 -2.82 -16.76
C ALA A 243 10.37 -3.50 -16.19
N HIS A 244 10.94 -2.91 -15.13
CA HIS A 244 12.07 -3.45 -14.40
C HIS A 244 11.69 -3.56 -12.93
N SER A 245 11.54 -4.79 -12.43
CA SER A 245 10.95 -5.04 -11.11
C SER A 245 11.88 -5.86 -10.23
N PHE A 246 12.01 -5.42 -9.00
CA PHE A 246 12.88 -6.02 -8.00
C PHE A 246 12.11 -6.27 -6.71
N LEU A 247 12.46 -7.35 -6.04
CA LEU A 247 11.86 -7.75 -4.78
C LEU A 247 12.95 -7.88 -3.72
N THR A 248 12.73 -7.33 -2.53
CA THR A 248 13.75 -7.40 -1.47
C THR A 248 13.85 -8.79 -0.87
N GLU A 249 15.04 -9.14 -0.36
CA GLU A 249 15.31 -10.44 0.25
C GLU A 249 14.43 -10.74 1.48
N ASN A 250 13.97 -9.71 2.19
CA ASN A 250 13.08 -9.86 3.34
C ASN A 250 11.60 -10.07 2.97
N ALA A 251 11.29 -10.26 1.68
CA ALA A 251 9.96 -10.62 1.23
C ALA A 251 9.49 -12.03 1.69
N PRO A 252 8.18 -12.31 1.76
CA PRO A 252 7.65 -13.65 1.98
C PRO A 252 8.20 -14.67 0.98
N SER A 253 8.52 -15.87 1.47
CA SER A 253 9.21 -16.92 0.70
C SER A 253 8.45 -17.34 -0.57
N GLU A 254 7.12 -17.27 -0.52
CA GLU A 254 6.16 -17.66 -1.54
C GLU A 254 6.23 -16.76 -2.79
N ILE A 255 6.73 -15.53 -2.65
CA ILE A 255 6.82 -14.55 -3.74
C ILE A 255 8.25 -14.29 -4.22
N LYS A 256 9.29 -14.79 -3.51
CA LYS A 256 10.71 -14.55 -3.85
C LYS A 256 11.11 -14.98 -5.26
N ASN A 257 10.51 -16.05 -5.78
CA ASN A 257 10.86 -16.61 -7.09
C ASN A 257 10.20 -15.88 -8.28
N ARG A 258 9.44 -14.80 -8.02
CA ARG A 258 8.65 -14.11 -9.06
C ARG A 258 9.37 -12.94 -9.72
N PHE A 259 10.37 -12.36 -9.05
CA PHE A 259 11.07 -11.14 -9.48
C PHE A 259 12.57 -11.24 -9.20
N ASN A 260 13.34 -10.29 -9.73
CA ASN A 260 14.77 -10.22 -9.45
C ASN A 260 14.99 -9.82 -7.99
N LEU A 261 15.72 -10.64 -7.25
CA LEU A 261 16.01 -10.36 -5.85
C LEU A 261 17.10 -9.30 -5.71
N VAL A 262 16.89 -8.40 -4.75
CA VAL A 262 17.90 -7.46 -4.22
C VAL A 262 18.09 -7.73 -2.72
N PRO A 263 19.14 -7.19 -2.09
CA PRO A 263 19.32 -7.33 -0.64
C PRO A 263 18.09 -6.90 0.15
N SER A 264 18.06 -7.24 1.44
CA SER A 264 17.00 -6.74 2.34
C SER A 264 17.05 -5.23 2.51
N ASN A 265 15.95 -4.65 3.00
CA ASN A 265 15.86 -3.24 3.35
C ASN A 265 16.93 -2.77 4.36
N GLU A 266 17.39 -3.66 5.23
CA GLU A 266 18.51 -3.38 6.16
C GLU A 266 19.86 -3.21 5.46
N ASN A 267 19.99 -3.75 4.25
CA ASN A 267 21.19 -3.76 3.42
C ASN A 267 21.01 -2.91 2.15
N ASP A 268 20.31 -1.77 2.27
CA ASP A 268 20.21 -0.74 1.24
C ASP A 268 19.61 -1.24 -0.09
N ALA A 269 18.57 -2.07 0.00
CA ALA A 269 17.87 -2.67 -1.14
C ALA A 269 17.60 -1.70 -2.29
N PHE A 270 17.07 -0.51 -1.97
CA PHE A 270 16.75 0.51 -2.95
C PHE A 270 17.99 1.02 -3.68
N ALA A 271 19.04 1.42 -2.95
CA ALA A 271 20.28 1.89 -3.54
C ALA A 271 20.93 0.83 -4.44
N HIS A 272 20.95 -0.43 -4.00
CA HIS A 272 21.47 -1.54 -4.78
C HIS A 272 20.65 -1.77 -6.06
N ALA A 273 19.32 -1.75 -5.97
CA ALA A 273 18.43 -1.97 -7.10
C ALA A 273 18.63 -0.92 -8.21
N VAL A 274 18.71 0.36 -7.83
CA VAL A 274 18.76 1.47 -8.80
C VAL A 274 20.17 1.78 -9.29
N GLN A 275 21.22 1.17 -8.71
CA GLN A 275 22.61 1.41 -9.09
C GLN A 275 22.86 1.38 -10.62
N PRO A 276 22.31 0.44 -11.42
CA PRO A 276 22.51 0.42 -12.86
C PRO A 276 21.97 1.65 -13.60
N LEU A 277 21.03 2.39 -13.00
CA LEU A 277 20.48 3.65 -13.54
C LEU A 277 21.39 4.86 -13.27
N LEU A 278 22.31 4.73 -12.30
CA LEU A 278 23.14 5.83 -11.81
C LEU A 278 24.46 5.97 -12.56
N ILE A 279 24.87 4.94 -13.30
CA ILE A 279 26.11 4.91 -14.09
C ILE A 279 25.95 5.70 -15.39
#